data_AF-A0A928Y7G3-F1
#
_entry.id   AF-A0A928Y7G3-F1
#
_cell.length_a   1.000
_cell.length_b   1.000
_cell.length_c   1.000
_cell.angle_alpha   90.00
_cell.angle_beta   90.00
_cell.angle_gamma   90.00
#
_symmetry.space_group_name_H-M   'P 1'
#
loop_
_entity.id
_entity.type
_entity.pdbx_description
1 polymer ?
#
loop_
_entity_poly.entity_id
_entity_poly.type
_entity_poly.pdbx_seq_one_letter_code
_entity_poly.pdbx_strand_id
1 'polypeptide(L)'
;MEHSYQRWPFLPPTMRTPEQNQQWWEHCFLPVLPVVNFAQAVGSTAVIGQQGNGKTTSLEFVIRQVGVQSLLVRYPVQNWPHSTRPKIPGKGHISQIMALVAAGVVHVLEMEPQRVTAVQNNPLQQEFFCWLVEKYLGRRNLVRLAYRLQQTSQAVLPVPEQFKEVYASDEDDADVWGQIGESADLVQALGFERIVLLIDLNVTEMSDHLTDLTSLFSRLDLLEHPGWSVRAALPQTDITRQQVLPAVNGRLHPIRLEYTNEEMQTIVSRHLQAATDGRVNSLVEVADTAVLARARQELKALYGLETLTGWLNWAETMLHLGAVGCEFDDDTLSEADKATLTFFKRHVLLRLDKEMKGVWRGPQFISLEGQPYELMKKLFGARGRPSPDAIFEVAGSTANLNTLANRLRERVEPLKGKTNIYIQNRRDQGYWLENFTE
;
A
#
# COMPACT_ATOMS: atom_id res chain seq x y z
N MET A 1 -21.20 -27.38 18.66
CA MET A 1 -20.87 -26.02 19.19
C MET A 1 -20.51 -25.22 17.96
N GLU A 2 -21.15 -24.07 17.65
CA GLU A 2 -20.83 -23.34 16.40
C GLU A 2 -19.34 -22.97 16.36
N HIS A 3 -18.58 -23.65 15.51
CA HIS A 3 -17.15 -23.39 15.32
C HIS A 3 -16.98 -22.12 14.48
N SER A 4 -17.18 -20.98 15.12
CA SER A 4 -16.83 -19.68 14.55
C SER A 4 -15.31 -19.50 14.65
N TYR A 5 -14.66 -19.17 13.53
CA TYR A 5 -13.28 -18.68 13.53
C TYR A 5 -13.28 -17.16 13.50
N GLN A 6 -12.24 -16.56 14.06
CA GLN A 6 -12.07 -15.13 14.09
C GLN A 6 -11.44 -14.66 12.78
N ARG A 7 -12.07 -13.69 12.10
CA ARG A 7 -11.59 -13.17 10.81
C ARG A 7 -10.45 -12.16 10.92
N TRP A 8 -10.29 -11.52 12.09
CA TRP A 8 -9.36 -10.40 12.26
C TRP A 8 -7.91 -10.69 11.85
N PRO A 9 -7.35 -11.93 11.95
CA PRO A 9 -5.99 -12.20 11.49
C PRO A 9 -5.79 -11.97 9.99
N PHE A 10 -6.86 -12.12 9.19
CA PHE A 10 -6.84 -12.02 7.74
C PHE A 10 -7.33 -10.66 7.23
N LEU A 11 -7.79 -9.77 8.11
CA LEU A 11 -8.29 -8.46 7.73
C LEU A 11 -7.14 -7.48 7.41
N PRO A 12 -7.32 -6.60 6.40
CA PRO A 12 -6.37 -5.53 6.14
C PRO A 12 -6.25 -4.60 7.36
N PRO A 13 -5.12 -3.89 7.54
CA PRO A 13 -4.92 -2.99 8.69
C PRO A 13 -6.05 -1.98 8.90
N THR A 14 -6.64 -1.49 7.81
CA THR A 14 -7.73 -0.49 7.83
C THR A 14 -9.06 -1.01 8.37
N MET A 15 -9.22 -2.34 8.50
CA MET A 15 -10.43 -2.98 9.00
C MET A 15 -10.26 -3.60 10.39
N ARG A 16 -9.05 -3.54 10.96
CA ARG A 16 -8.76 -4.04 12.31
C ARG A 16 -8.99 -2.95 13.36
N THR A 17 -9.53 -3.32 14.52
CA THR A 17 -9.49 -2.42 15.69
C THR A 17 -8.04 -2.23 16.17
N PRO A 18 -7.74 -1.19 16.97
CA PRO A 18 -6.40 -1.00 17.53
C PRO A 18 -5.89 -2.24 18.29
N GLU A 19 -6.75 -2.90 19.06
CA GLU A 19 -6.42 -4.11 19.83
C GLU A 19 -6.12 -5.29 18.91
N GLN A 20 -6.95 -5.52 17.89
CA GLN A 20 -6.72 -6.55 16.88
C GLN A 20 -5.44 -6.28 16.09
N ASN A 21 -5.14 -5.01 15.80
CA ASN A 21 -3.90 -4.65 15.14
C ASN A 21 -2.69 -4.99 16.02
N GLN A 22 -2.74 -4.69 17.32
CA GLN A 22 -1.68 -5.06 18.25
C GLN A 22 -1.50 -6.58 18.35
N GLN A 23 -2.60 -7.33 18.55
CA GLN A 23 -2.58 -8.80 18.57
C GLN A 23 -2.02 -9.39 17.27
N TRP A 24 -2.30 -8.78 16.12
CA TRP A 24 -1.74 -9.22 14.84
C TRP A 24 -0.22 -9.10 14.79
N TRP A 25 0.34 -8.02 15.31
CA TRP A 25 1.80 -7.86 15.38
C TRP A 25 2.45 -8.85 16.35
N GLU A 26 1.77 -9.22 17.42
CA GLU A 26 2.26 -10.15 18.44
C GLU A 26 2.17 -11.61 17.98
N HIS A 27 1.05 -12.00 17.37
CA HIS A 27 0.73 -13.40 17.09
C HIS A 27 0.91 -13.79 15.62
N CYS A 28 0.63 -12.88 14.67
CA CYS A 28 0.58 -13.20 13.25
C CYS A 28 1.85 -12.81 12.48
N PHE A 29 2.46 -11.67 12.83
CA PHE A 29 3.64 -11.16 12.15
C PHE A 29 4.89 -12.01 12.44
N LEU A 30 5.71 -12.27 11.41
CA LEU A 30 7.01 -12.92 11.53
C LEU A 30 8.10 -11.99 10.98
N PRO A 31 9.05 -11.52 11.81
CA PRO A 31 10.16 -10.70 11.34
C PRO A 31 11.23 -11.56 10.66
N VAL A 32 10.97 -11.95 9.41
CA VAL A 32 11.96 -12.68 8.59
C VAL A 32 13.19 -11.83 8.28
N LEU A 33 14.31 -12.47 7.96
CA LEU A 33 15.61 -11.79 7.81
C LEU A 33 15.59 -10.60 6.84
N PRO A 34 14.96 -10.67 5.64
CA PRO A 34 14.85 -9.50 4.77
C PRO A 34 14.12 -8.31 5.39
N VAL A 35 13.10 -8.56 6.22
CA VAL A 35 12.32 -7.51 6.89
C VAL A 35 13.12 -6.87 8.03
N VAL A 36 13.84 -7.69 8.80
CA VAL A 36 14.74 -7.21 9.86
C VAL A 36 15.87 -6.38 9.26
N ASN A 37 16.52 -6.87 8.21
CA ASN A 37 17.57 -6.14 7.50
C ASN A 37 17.06 -4.80 6.94
N PHE A 38 15.83 -4.78 6.41
CA PHE A 38 15.22 -3.54 5.92
C PHE A 38 14.98 -2.51 7.04
N ALA A 39 14.57 -2.95 8.22
CA ALA A 39 14.40 -2.06 9.38
C ALA A 39 15.74 -1.55 9.94
N GLN A 40 16.77 -2.40 9.96
CA GLN A 40 18.06 -2.11 10.57
C GLN A 40 19.07 -1.46 9.62
N ALA A 41 18.77 -1.36 8.33
CA ALA A 41 19.71 -0.86 7.35
C ALA A 41 20.16 0.58 7.65
N VAL A 42 21.43 0.86 7.38
CA VAL A 42 22.01 2.20 7.44
C VAL A 42 21.79 2.88 6.08
N GLY A 43 21.49 4.18 6.08
CA GLY A 43 21.24 4.94 4.85
C GLY A 43 19.88 4.65 4.24
N SER A 44 19.73 4.92 2.93
CA SER A 44 18.47 4.77 2.18
C SER A 44 18.32 3.36 1.60
N THR A 45 17.16 2.74 1.79
CA THR A 45 16.89 1.36 1.36
C THR A 45 15.52 1.16 0.75
N ALA A 46 15.43 0.19 -0.15
CA ALA A 46 14.17 -0.25 -0.74
C ALA A 46 13.94 -1.74 -0.50
N VAL A 47 12.77 -2.10 0.01
CA VAL A 47 12.30 -3.48 -0.01
C VAL A 47 11.60 -3.76 -1.34
N ILE A 48 12.07 -4.77 -2.07
CA ILE A 48 11.61 -5.10 -3.42
C ILE A 48 11.10 -6.53 -3.44
N GLY A 49 9.90 -6.74 -3.98
CA GLY A 49 9.30 -8.08 -4.03
C GLY A 49 8.04 -8.12 -4.87
N GLN A 50 7.61 -9.34 -5.15
CA GLN A 50 6.39 -9.62 -5.93
C GLN A 50 5.14 -9.07 -5.23
N GLN A 51 4.04 -8.97 -5.98
CA GLN A 51 2.75 -8.59 -5.41
C GLN A 51 2.29 -9.66 -4.41
N GLY A 52 1.85 -9.24 -3.22
CA GLY A 52 1.41 -10.16 -2.16
C GLY A 52 2.51 -10.70 -1.24
N ASN A 53 3.76 -10.21 -1.32
CA ASN A 53 4.84 -10.59 -0.41
C ASN A 53 4.95 -9.69 0.84
N GLY A 54 3.97 -8.86 1.19
CA GLY A 54 4.03 -8.09 2.45
C GLY A 54 5.06 -6.96 2.49
N LYS A 55 5.33 -6.29 1.36
CA LYS A 55 6.21 -5.11 1.31
C LYS A 55 5.69 -3.95 2.18
N THR A 56 4.41 -3.62 2.05
CA THR A 56 3.72 -2.64 2.90
C THR A 56 3.84 -3.02 4.38
N THR A 57 3.61 -4.28 4.73
CA THR A 57 3.81 -4.80 6.10
C THR A 57 5.25 -4.59 6.58
N SER A 58 6.24 -4.80 5.70
CA SER A 58 7.65 -4.57 6.03
C SER A 58 7.93 -3.09 6.31
N LEU A 59 7.32 -2.18 5.54
CA LEU A 59 7.42 -0.73 5.78
C LEU A 59 6.74 -0.33 7.10
N GLU A 60 5.57 -0.88 7.41
CA GLU A 60 4.91 -0.68 8.71
C GLU A 60 5.74 -1.24 9.87
N PHE A 61 6.49 -2.32 9.68
CA PHE A 61 7.44 -2.80 10.68
C PHE A 61 8.56 -1.78 10.92
N VAL A 62 9.11 -1.15 9.88
CA VAL A 62 10.08 -0.05 10.03
C VAL A 62 9.48 1.08 10.84
N ILE A 63 8.27 1.52 10.50
CA ILE A 63 7.54 2.58 11.22
C ILE A 63 7.42 2.27 12.71
N ARG A 64 7.14 1.01 13.08
CA ARG A 64 7.07 0.58 14.49
C ARG A 64 8.44 0.56 15.17
N GLN A 65 9.52 0.20 14.47
CA GLN A 65 10.86 0.11 15.04
C GLN A 65 11.49 1.50 15.26
N VAL A 66 11.36 2.40 14.28
CA VAL A 66 12.05 3.71 14.33
C VAL A 66 11.13 4.88 14.67
N GLY A 67 9.82 4.68 14.74
CA GLY A 67 8.84 5.77 14.87
C GLY A 67 8.91 6.57 16.16
N VAL A 68 9.54 6.05 17.22
CA VAL A 68 9.79 6.79 18.46
C VAL A 68 11.01 7.72 18.33
N GLN A 69 11.98 7.32 17.51
CA GLN A 69 13.28 7.98 17.39
C GLN A 69 13.39 8.85 16.13
N SER A 70 12.43 8.79 15.20
CA SER A 70 12.52 9.46 13.90
C SER A 70 11.26 10.26 13.58
N LEU A 71 11.42 11.37 12.85
CA LEU A 71 10.30 12.03 12.21
C LEU A 71 9.94 11.25 10.94
N LEU A 72 8.79 10.58 10.97
CA LEU A 72 8.30 9.78 9.85
C LEU A 72 7.49 10.65 8.88
N VAL A 73 7.93 10.68 7.62
CA VAL A 73 7.29 11.48 6.56
C VAL A 73 6.76 10.55 5.47
N ARG A 74 5.46 10.29 5.47
CA ARG A 74 4.81 9.50 4.40
C ARG A 74 4.70 10.35 3.13
N TYR A 75 5.21 9.83 2.02
CA TYR A 75 5.20 10.51 0.73
C TYR A 75 4.48 9.71 -0.36
N PRO A 76 3.14 9.66 -0.29
CA PRO A 76 2.35 8.88 -1.24
C PRO A 76 2.22 9.62 -2.57
N VAL A 77 1.91 8.88 -3.65
CA VAL A 77 1.87 9.41 -5.03
C VAL A 77 0.91 10.59 -5.23
N GLN A 78 -0.14 10.70 -4.41
CA GLN A 78 -1.09 11.80 -4.52
C GLN A 78 -0.47 13.16 -4.17
N ASN A 79 0.70 13.18 -3.51
CA ASN A 79 1.42 14.40 -3.17
C ASN A 79 2.53 14.74 -4.18
N TRP A 80 2.72 13.95 -5.24
CA TRP A 80 3.82 14.16 -6.19
C TRP A 80 3.53 15.32 -7.15
N PRO A 81 4.56 15.97 -7.73
CA PRO A 81 4.45 17.20 -8.53
C PRO A 81 3.38 17.18 -9.63
N HIS A 82 3.24 16.08 -10.36
CA HIS A 82 2.31 15.93 -11.49
C HIS A 82 1.09 15.06 -11.19
N SER A 83 0.85 14.77 -9.91
CA SER A 83 -0.31 14.00 -9.47
C SER A 83 -1.61 14.82 -9.55
N THR A 84 -2.75 14.19 -9.27
CA THR A 84 -4.05 14.87 -9.29
C THR A 84 -4.23 15.87 -8.15
N ARG A 85 -3.46 15.76 -7.06
CA ARG A 85 -3.62 16.58 -5.85
C ARG A 85 -2.28 16.90 -5.16
N PRO A 86 -1.27 17.45 -5.89
CA PRO A 86 0.01 17.83 -5.30
C PRO A 86 -0.20 18.74 -4.08
N LYS A 87 0.66 18.60 -3.07
CA LYS A 87 0.57 19.40 -1.85
C LYS A 87 0.80 20.89 -2.15
N ILE A 88 1.76 21.18 -3.03
CA ILE A 88 2.04 22.50 -3.56
C ILE A 88 1.96 22.45 -5.09
N PRO A 89 0.89 22.99 -5.71
CA PRO A 89 0.74 22.94 -7.17
C PRO A 89 1.93 23.56 -7.91
N GLY A 90 2.41 22.89 -8.96
CA GLY A 90 3.46 23.40 -9.85
C GLY A 90 4.88 23.37 -9.28
N LYS A 91 5.12 22.65 -8.18
CA LYS A 91 6.44 22.54 -7.54
C LYS A 91 7.00 21.11 -7.57
N GLY A 92 8.33 21.00 -7.66
CA GLY A 92 9.07 19.73 -7.70
C GLY A 92 9.06 18.95 -6.38
N HIS A 93 9.67 17.75 -6.40
CA HIS A 93 9.60 16.82 -5.27
C HIS A 93 10.13 17.40 -3.95
N ILE A 94 11.18 18.22 -3.99
CA ILE A 94 11.77 18.82 -2.77
C ILE A 94 10.76 19.71 -2.06
N SER A 95 10.06 20.60 -2.77
CA SER A 95 9.03 21.44 -2.17
C SER A 95 7.89 20.61 -1.57
N GLN A 96 7.48 19.51 -2.23
CA GLN A 96 6.46 18.61 -1.69
C GLN A 96 6.93 17.94 -0.40
N ILE A 97 8.17 17.44 -0.38
CA ILE A 97 8.79 16.79 0.78
C ILE A 97 8.93 17.79 1.93
N MET A 98 9.43 19.00 1.67
CA MET A 98 9.58 20.05 2.68
C MET A 98 8.24 20.51 3.26
N ALA A 99 7.18 20.58 2.45
CA ALA A 99 5.82 20.77 2.99
C ALA A 99 5.40 19.65 3.95
N LEU A 100 5.75 18.40 3.66
CA LEU A 100 5.40 17.27 4.51
C LEU A 100 6.25 17.25 5.79
N VAL A 101 7.54 17.61 5.71
CA VAL A 101 8.41 17.81 6.89
C VAL A 101 7.84 18.95 7.75
N ALA A 102 7.53 20.10 7.17
CA ALA A 102 6.93 21.23 7.86
C ALA A 102 5.64 20.82 8.60
N ALA A 103 4.76 20.10 7.90
CA ALA A 103 3.51 19.61 8.49
C ALA A 103 3.77 18.60 9.62
N GLY A 104 4.75 17.72 9.48
CA GLY A 104 5.18 16.78 10.50
C GLY A 104 5.71 17.47 11.75
N VAL A 105 6.61 18.45 11.59
CA VAL A 105 7.14 19.25 12.70
C VAL A 105 6.03 20.02 13.42
N VAL A 106 5.14 20.68 12.67
CA VAL A 106 3.98 21.38 13.24
C VAL A 106 3.13 20.41 14.05
N HIS A 107 2.84 19.22 13.53
CA HIS A 107 2.06 18.21 14.24
C HIS A 107 2.75 17.75 15.54
N VAL A 108 4.06 17.51 15.51
CA VAL A 108 4.84 17.17 16.72
C VAL A 108 4.71 18.28 17.77
N LEU A 109 4.87 19.55 17.38
CA LEU A 109 4.76 20.67 18.30
C LEU A 109 3.34 20.90 18.84
N GLU A 110 2.31 20.53 18.08
CA GLU A 110 0.93 20.55 18.58
C GLU A 110 0.68 19.45 19.61
N MET A 111 1.28 18.27 19.44
CA MET A 111 1.13 17.12 20.34
C MET A 111 2.05 17.19 21.57
N GLU A 112 3.25 17.76 21.40
CA GLU A 112 4.27 17.91 22.44
C GLU A 112 4.81 19.36 22.49
N PRO A 113 3.98 20.33 22.94
CA PRO A 113 4.32 21.76 22.91
C PRO A 113 5.61 22.15 23.62
N GLN A 114 6.04 21.36 24.61
CA GLN A 114 7.30 21.57 25.35
C GLN A 114 8.55 21.46 24.47
N ARG A 115 8.48 20.74 23.33
CA ARG A 115 9.65 20.58 22.43
C ARG A 115 10.04 21.88 21.74
N VAL A 116 9.14 22.87 21.67
CA VAL A 116 9.44 24.16 21.04
C VAL A 116 10.59 24.90 21.73
N THR A 117 10.85 24.65 23.02
CA THR A 117 11.94 25.29 23.76
C THR A 117 13.30 25.01 23.15
N ALA A 118 13.51 23.83 22.56
CA ALA A 118 14.75 23.51 21.85
C ALA A 118 14.95 24.37 20.60
N VAL A 119 13.86 24.71 19.89
CA VAL A 119 13.86 25.61 18.74
C VAL A 119 14.06 27.07 19.19
N GLN A 120 13.39 27.49 20.27
CA GLN A 120 13.48 28.86 20.81
C GLN A 120 14.87 29.24 21.28
N ASN A 121 15.58 28.29 21.88
CA ASN A 121 16.93 28.54 22.42
C ASN A 121 18.01 28.57 21.33
N ASN A 122 17.64 28.34 20.06
CA ASN A 122 18.56 28.36 18.93
C ASN A 122 18.03 29.30 17.83
N PRO A 123 18.57 30.53 17.72
CA PRO A 123 18.10 31.52 16.75
C PRO A 123 18.11 31.06 15.28
N LEU A 124 19.10 30.23 14.88
CA LEU A 124 19.18 29.70 13.52
C LEU A 124 18.04 28.73 13.25
N GLN A 125 17.81 27.79 14.18
CA GLN A 125 16.71 26.82 14.05
C GLN A 125 15.34 27.47 14.13
N GLN A 126 15.21 28.52 14.93
CA GLN A 126 13.99 29.32 14.97
C GLN A 126 13.72 30.04 13.64
N GLU A 127 14.74 30.65 13.05
CA GLU A 127 14.64 31.31 11.74
C GLU A 127 14.24 30.31 10.66
N PHE A 128 14.95 29.18 10.57
CA PHE A 128 14.65 28.12 9.62
C PHE A 128 13.26 27.54 9.82
N PHE A 129 12.85 27.26 11.05
CA PHE A 129 11.51 26.75 11.35
C PHE A 129 10.40 27.72 10.89
N CYS A 130 10.53 29.00 11.22
CA CYS A 130 9.58 30.02 10.79
C CYS A 130 9.52 30.12 9.27
N TRP A 131 10.68 30.12 8.60
CA TRP A 131 10.76 30.11 7.14
C TRP A 131 10.10 28.86 6.53
N LEU A 132 10.42 27.67 7.03
CA LEU A 132 9.91 26.39 6.55
C LEU A 132 8.38 26.35 6.61
N VAL A 133 7.80 26.73 7.74
CA VAL A 133 6.33 26.75 7.92
C VAL A 133 5.70 27.84 7.07
N GLU A 134 6.26 29.05 7.04
CA GLU A 134 5.68 30.16 6.27
C GLU A 134 5.76 29.92 4.76
N LYS A 135 6.87 29.39 4.25
CA LYS A 135 7.10 29.08 2.82
C LYS A 135 6.16 27.99 2.32
N TYR A 136 6.08 26.86 3.03
CA TYR A 136 5.40 25.67 2.51
C TYR A 136 3.98 25.46 3.05
N LEU A 137 3.65 26.02 4.21
CA LEU A 137 2.30 25.92 4.80
C LEU A 137 1.59 27.28 4.88
N GLY A 138 2.29 28.38 4.69
CA GLY A 138 1.74 29.74 4.74
C GLY A 138 1.73 30.35 6.14
N ARG A 139 1.90 31.68 6.19
CA ARG A 139 1.98 32.50 7.41
C ARG A 139 0.87 32.23 8.43
N ARG A 140 -0.37 32.01 7.96
CA ARG A 140 -1.51 31.75 8.84
C ARG A 140 -1.33 30.49 9.69
N ASN A 141 -0.68 29.45 9.16
CA ASN A 141 -0.39 28.24 9.93
C ASN A 141 0.67 28.50 11.02
N LEU A 142 1.71 29.27 10.70
CA LEU A 142 2.73 29.68 11.68
C LEU A 142 2.12 30.49 12.83
N VAL A 143 1.32 31.52 12.52
CA VAL A 143 0.65 32.35 13.53
C VAL A 143 -0.30 31.53 14.41
N ARG A 144 -1.08 30.61 13.79
CA ARG A 144 -1.99 29.74 14.53
C ARG A 144 -1.24 28.81 15.48
N LEU A 145 -0.12 28.24 15.04
CA LEU A 145 0.72 27.41 15.87
C LEU A 145 1.31 28.21 17.05
N ALA A 146 1.90 29.37 16.78
CA ALA A 146 2.47 30.23 17.82
C ALA A 146 1.45 30.57 18.90
N TYR A 147 0.22 30.92 18.50
CA TYR A 147 -0.88 31.18 19.42
C TYR A 147 -1.23 29.96 20.29
N ARG A 148 -1.32 28.76 19.70
CA ARG A 148 -1.59 27.51 20.44
C ARG A 148 -0.49 27.15 21.43
N LEU A 149 0.77 27.30 21.02
CA LEU A 149 1.92 27.03 21.88
C LEU A 149 1.93 27.98 23.08
N GLN A 150 1.68 29.27 22.86
CA GLN A 150 1.59 30.24 23.94
C GLN A 150 0.49 29.90 24.95
N GLN A 151 -0.67 29.42 24.47
CA GLN A 151 -1.77 29.00 25.35
C GLN A 151 -1.46 27.73 26.15
N THR A 152 -0.70 26.80 25.58
CA THR A 152 -0.56 25.44 26.13
C THR A 152 0.71 25.26 26.95
N SER A 153 1.83 25.85 26.55
CA SER A 153 3.14 25.68 27.19
C SER A 153 3.78 26.98 27.68
N GLN A 154 3.09 28.12 27.57
CA GLN A 154 3.64 29.46 27.80
C GLN A 154 4.86 29.81 26.93
N ALA A 155 5.19 28.94 25.97
CA ALA A 155 6.31 29.12 25.09
C ALA A 155 5.97 30.17 24.03
N VAL A 156 6.79 31.21 23.93
CA VAL A 156 6.63 32.28 22.95
C VAL A 156 7.45 31.96 21.71
N LEU A 157 6.84 31.45 20.65
CA LEU A 157 7.50 31.34 19.35
C LEU A 157 7.47 32.71 18.67
N PRO A 158 8.61 33.40 18.49
CA PRO A 158 8.63 34.69 17.84
C PRO A 158 8.33 34.53 16.35
N VAL A 159 7.19 35.08 15.91
CA VAL A 159 6.80 35.09 14.50
C VAL A 159 7.36 36.38 13.87
N PRO A 160 8.23 36.29 12.85
CA PRO A 160 8.78 37.47 12.20
C PRO A 160 7.69 38.37 11.60
N GLU A 161 7.85 39.69 11.72
CA GLU A 161 6.91 40.65 11.13
C GLU A 161 6.87 40.54 9.60
N GLN A 162 8.01 40.24 8.97
CA GLN A 162 8.13 40.06 7.53
C GLN A 162 8.69 38.67 7.21
N PHE A 163 8.18 38.06 6.15
CA PHE A 163 8.74 36.81 5.64
C PHE A 163 10.18 37.06 5.17
N LYS A 164 11.12 36.29 5.70
CA LYS A 164 12.51 36.28 5.27
C LYS A 164 12.77 34.99 4.53
N GLU A 165 13.07 35.09 3.23
CA GLU A 165 13.49 33.94 2.44
C GLU A 165 14.90 33.52 2.90
N VAL A 166 15.03 32.28 3.39
CA VAL A 166 16.32 31.70 3.80
C VAL A 166 16.99 31.02 2.60
N TYR A 167 16.23 30.26 1.81
CA TYR A 167 16.69 29.59 0.59
C TYR A 167 15.87 30.03 -0.62
N ALA A 168 16.52 30.51 -1.67
CA ALA A 168 15.84 31.13 -2.81
C ALA A 168 15.20 30.10 -3.75
N SER A 169 15.75 28.89 -3.81
CA SER A 169 15.37 27.85 -4.76
C SER A 169 15.09 26.51 -4.07
N ASP A 170 14.16 25.74 -4.64
CA ASP A 170 13.92 24.33 -4.29
C ASP A 170 14.48 23.38 -5.38
N GLU A 171 15.24 23.95 -6.33
CA GLU A 171 15.78 23.25 -7.49
C GLU A 171 17.30 23.36 -7.63
N ASP A 172 17.91 24.40 -7.04
CA ASP A 172 19.36 24.58 -7.02
C ASP A 172 19.97 23.66 -5.96
N ASP A 173 20.99 22.88 -6.35
CA ASP A 173 21.53 21.83 -5.50
C ASP A 173 22.10 22.38 -4.18
N ALA A 174 22.69 23.58 -4.17
CA ALA A 174 23.27 24.17 -2.96
C ALA A 174 22.18 24.59 -1.97
N ASP A 175 21.12 25.24 -2.47
CA ASP A 175 19.96 25.59 -1.65
C ASP A 175 19.27 24.34 -1.13
N VAL A 176 19.04 23.33 -1.97
CA VAL A 176 18.39 22.07 -1.55
C VAL A 176 19.22 21.35 -0.49
N TRP A 177 20.55 21.31 -0.64
CA TRP A 177 21.42 20.69 0.35
C TRP A 177 21.36 21.41 1.69
N GLY A 178 21.33 22.75 1.68
CA GLY A 178 21.11 23.56 2.88
C GLY A 178 19.76 23.29 3.55
N GLN A 179 18.67 23.23 2.77
CA GLN A 179 17.35 22.88 3.29
C GLN A 179 17.32 21.49 3.95
N ILE A 180 17.99 20.51 3.35
CA ILE A 180 18.08 19.15 3.88
C ILE A 180 18.90 19.11 5.18
N GLY A 181 20.03 19.83 5.23
CA GLY A 181 20.88 19.94 6.42
C GLY A 181 20.13 20.60 7.58
N GLU A 182 19.56 21.78 7.36
CA GLU A 182 18.85 22.50 8.42
C GLU A 182 17.57 21.80 8.88
N SER A 183 16.87 21.08 7.99
CA SER A 183 15.72 20.26 8.40
C SER A 183 16.13 19.07 9.27
N ALA A 184 17.28 18.46 9.01
CA ALA A 184 17.82 17.43 9.89
C ALA A 184 18.18 18.01 11.26
N ASP A 185 18.88 19.15 11.31
CA ASP A 185 19.27 19.81 12.55
C ASP A 185 18.05 20.25 13.38
N LEU A 186 17.01 20.76 12.71
CA LEU A 186 15.74 21.13 13.34
C LEU A 186 15.09 19.91 14.01
N VAL A 187 15.00 18.81 13.29
CA VAL A 187 14.38 17.58 13.80
C VAL A 187 15.21 16.94 14.93
N GLN A 188 16.53 17.09 14.87
CA GLN A 188 17.43 16.72 15.97
C GLN A 188 17.26 17.59 17.20
N ALA A 189 17.14 18.91 17.03
CA ALA A 189 16.83 19.82 18.13
C ALA A 189 15.49 19.45 18.80
N LEU A 190 14.52 18.97 18.01
CA LEU A 190 13.25 18.49 18.53
C LEU A 190 13.35 17.11 19.21
N GLY A 191 14.51 16.47 19.28
CA GLY A 191 14.74 15.22 20.01
C GLY A 191 14.51 13.95 19.21
N PHE A 192 14.53 14.03 17.87
CA PHE A 192 14.60 12.85 17.00
C PHE A 192 16.03 12.64 16.49
N GLU A 193 16.36 11.45 16.01
CA GLU A 193 17.66 11.17 15.43
C GLU A 193 17.75 11.64 13.96
N ARG A 194 16.65 11.50 13.23
CA ARG A 194 16.60 11.70 11.77
C ARG A 194 15.19 11.87 11.23
N ILE A 195 15.12 12.28 9.97
CA ILE A 195 13.92 12.24 9.12
C ILE A 195 13.94 10.94 8.29
N VAL A 196 12.81 10.23 8.26
CA VAL A 196 12.63 9.03 7.42
C VAL A 196 11.51 9.28 6.42
N LEU A 197 11.87 9.37 5.15
CA LEU A 197 10.92 9.48 4.05
C LEU A 197 10.41 8.09 3.67
N LEU A 198 9.11 7.89 3.77
CA LEU A 198 8.44 6.61 3.55
C LEU A 198 7.70 6.62 2.21
N ILE A 199 8.06 5.72 1.32
CA ILE A 199 7.45 5.55 -0.01
C ILE A 199 6.88 4.14 -0.10
N ASP A 200 5.60 4.00 -0.43
CA ASP A 200 4.97 2.70 -0.69
C ASP A 200 4.26 2.77 -2.03
N LEU A 201 4.71 1.94 -2.98
CA LEU A 201 4.18 1.93 -4.35
C LEU A 201 3.65 0.55 -4.71
N ASN A 202 2.49 0.53 -5.34
CA ASN A 202 2.01 -0.64 -6.05
C ASN A 202 2.45 -0.63 -7.54
N VAL A 203 2.16 -1.72 -8.26
CA VAL A 203 2.57 -1.91 -9.67
C VAL A 203 1.97 -0.84 -10.59
N THR A 204 0.71 -0.46 -10.36
CA THR A 204 0.00 0.57 -11.14
C THR A 204 0.61 1.93 -10.88
N GLU A 205 0.69 2.34 -9.61
CA GLU A 205 1.26 3.63 -9.20
C GLU A 205 2.68 3.85 -9.74
N MET A 206 3.52 2.81 -9.69
CA MET A 206 4.88 2.91 -10.22
C MET A 206 4.90 3.05 -11.75
N SER A 207 3.99 2.37 -12.46
CA SER A 207 3.90 2.46 -13.92
C SER A 207 3.42 3.85 -14.35
N ASP A 208 2.37 4.34 -13.69
CA ASP A 208 1.72 5.61 -14.01
C ASP A 208 2.62 6.82 -13.69
N HIS A 209 3.49 6.70 -12.68
CA HIS A 209 4.35 7.79 -12.20
C HIS A 209 5.86 7.52 -12.39
N LEU A 210 6.24 6.74 -13.40
CA LEU A 210 7.63 6.34 -13.61
C LEU A 210 8.59 7.52 -13.79
N THR A 211 8.18 8.55 -14.54
CA THR A 211 8.99 9.76 -14.76
C THR A 211 9.27 10.49 -13.45
N ASP A 212 8.23 10.69 -12.63
CA ASP A 212 8.34 11.33 -11.32
C ASP A 212 9.20 10.50 -10.37
N LEU A 213 9.00 9.18 -10.33
CA LEU A 213 9.81 8.28 -9.50
C LEU A 213 11.29 8.37 -9.88
N THR A 214 11.60 8.39 -11.18
CA THR A 214 12.97 8.51 -11.68
C THR A 214 13.58 9.86 -11.30
N SER A 215 12.81 10.95 -11.41
CA SER A 215 13.23 12.29 -11.00
C SER A 215 13.46 12.42 -9.50
N LEU A 216 12.61 11.81 -8.68
CA LEU A 216 12.79 11.75 -7.23
C LEU A 216 14.08 11.02 -6.88
N PHE A 217 14.31 9.87 -7.53
CA PHE A 217 15.44 9.00 -7.22
C PHE A 217 16.77 9.47 -7.79
N SER A 218 16.79 10.26 -8.86
CA SER A 218 18.01 10.89 -9.34
C SER A 218 18.56 11.92 -8.36
N ARG A 219 17.72 12.48 -7.48
CA ARG A 219 18.09 13.45 -6.43
C ARG A 219 18.41 12.82 -5.06
N LEU A 220 18.63 11.51 -5.01
CA LEU A 220 18.96 10.84 -3.74
C LEU A 220 20.32 11.26 -3.17
N ASP A 221 21.25 11.79 -3.96
CA ASP A 221 22.50 12.39 -3.42
C ASP A 221 22.20 13.45 -2.38
N LEU A 222 21.22 14.29 -2.65
CA LEU A 222 20.81 15.34 -1.73
C LEU A 222 20.21 14.75 -0.44
N LEU A 223 19.72 13.50 -0.49
CA LEU A 223 19.16 12.77 0.66
C LEU A 223 20.16 11.80 1.33
N GLU A 224 21.45 11.84 0.97
CA GLU A 224 22.53 11.10 1.67
C GLU A 224 23.00 11.76 2.98
N HIS A 225 22.34 12.85 3.40
CA HIS A 225 22.61 13.50 4.67
C HIS A 225 22.41 12.53 5.85
N PRO A 226 23.31 12.46 6.86
CA PRO A 226 23.18 11.53 7.99
C PRO A 226 21.87 11.64 8.78
N GLY A 227 21.27 12.83 8.80
CA GLY A 227 19.96 13.09 9.41
C GLY A 227 18.75 12.74 8.52
N TRP A 228 18.96 12.13 7.35
CA TRP A 228 17.92 11.72 6.42
C TRP A 228 18.07 10.27 6.00
N SER A 229 16.95 9.63 5.67
CA SER A 229 16.95 8.34 5.01
C SER A 229 15.64 8.12 4.26
N VAL A 230 15.70 7.32 3.19
CA VAL A 230 14.54 6.87 2.44
C VAL A 230 14.27 5.40 2.74
N ARG A 231 13.00 5.06 2.97
CA ARG A 231 12.51 3.68 3.10
C ARG A 231 11.41 3.49 2.08
N ALA A 232 11.70 2.71 1.04
CA ALA A 232 10.78 2.48 -0.07
C ALA A 232 10.29 1.02 -0.10
N ALA A 233 8.99 0.82 -0.29
CA ALA A 233 8.40 -0.47 -0.67
C ALA A 233 8.08 -0.42 -2.16
N LEU A 234 8.84 -1.14 -2.97
CA LEU A 234 8.76 -1.11 -4.43
C LEU A 234 8.36 -2.49 -4.99
N PRO A 235 7.47 -2.56 -5.97
CA PRO A 235 7.16 -3.83 -6.64
C PRO A 235 8.40 -4.32 -7.41
N GLN A 236 8.53 -5.64 -7.58
CA GLN A 236 9.61 -6.22 -8.38
C GLN A 236 9.17 -6.36 -9.84
N THR A 237 9.47 -5.36 -10.68
CA THR A 237 9.19 -5.41 -12.12
C THR A 237 10.46 -5.13 -12.95
N ASP A 238 10.36 -5.30 -14.26
CA ASP A 238 11.44 -4.90 -15.18
C ASP A 238 11.70 -3.40 -15.13
N ILE A 239 10.66 -2.58 -14.93
CA ILE A 239 10.80 -1.13 -14.71
C ILE A 239 11.70 -0.86 -13.50
N THR A 240 11.47 -1.56 -12.39
CA THR A 240 12.29 -1.41 -11.18
C THR A 240 13.75 -1.76 -11.45
N ARG A 241 13.99 -2.88 -12.16
CA ARG A 241 15.34 -3.37 -12.44
C ARG A 241 16.11 -2.53 -13.46
N GLN A 242 15.42 -2.04 -14.49
CA GLN A 242 16.06 -1.42 -15.66
C GLN A 242 16.05 0.11 -15.63
N GLN A 243 15.17 0.74 -14.85
CA GLN A 243 15.03 2.20 -14.84
C GLN A 243 15.24 2.77 -13.44
N VAL A 244 14.52 2.23 -12.45
CA VAL A 244 14.55 2.76 -11.07
C VAL A 244 15.89 2.49 -10.38
N LEU A 245 16.37 1.24 -10.36
CA LEU A 245 17.64 0.88 -9.71
C LEU A 245 18.89 1.48 -10.38
N PRO A 246 18.94 1.67 -11.70
CA PRO A 246 20.01 2.44 -12.32
C PRO A 246 19.96 3.94 -11.96
N ALA A 247 18.77 4.54 -11.91
CA ALA A 247 18.61 5.98 -11.60
C ALA A 247 19.10 6.36 -10.19
N VAL A 248 18.99 5.45 -9.22
CA VAL A 248 19.50 5.67 -7.86
C VAL A 248 21.02 5.56 -7.75
N ASN A 249 21.72 5.05 -8.77
CA ASN A 249 23.19 4.91 -8.82
C ASN A 249 23.83 4.35 -7.54
N GLY A 250 23.23 3.31 -6.94
CA GLY A 250 23.73 2.65 -5.73
C GLY A 250 23.36 3.30 -4.39
N ARG A 251 22.71 4.48 -4.40
CA ARG A 251 22.33 5.26 -3.20
C ARG A 251 21.09 4.73 -2.47
N LEU A 252 20.33 3.85 -3.14
CA LEU A 252 19.20 3.14 -2.56
C LEU A 252 19.51 1.65 -2.55
N HIS A 253 19.78 1.08 -1.38
CA HIS A 253 20.13 -0.34 -1.29
C HIS A 253 18.88 -1.23 -1.42
N PRO A 254 18.80 -2.09 -2.46
CA PRO A 254 17.66 -2.96 -2.64
C PRO A 254 17.79 -4.22 -1.77
N ILE A 255 16.75 -4.50 -1.00
CA ILE A 255 16.59 -5.74 -0.22
C ILE A 255 15.45 -6.54 -0.84
N ARG A 256 15.75 -7.74 -1.33
CA ARG A 256 14.73 -8.60 -1.92
C ARG A 256 13.90 -9.28 -0.84
N LEU A 257 12.58 -9.13 -0.94
CA LEU A 257 11.62 -9.77 -0.05
C LEU A 257 11.05 -11.02 -0.73
N GLU A 258 11.67 -12.14 -0.37
CA GLU A 258 11.31 -13.48 -0.78
C GLU A 258 11.13 -14.31 0.49
N TYR A 259 10.08 -15.12 0.53
CA TYR A 259 9.84 -16.04 1.64
C TYR A 259 10.17 -17.45 1.17
N THR A 260 10.89 -18.17 2.02
CA THR A 260 11.00 -19.63 1.90
C THR A 260 9.66 -20.29 2.15
N ASN A 261 9.50 -21.54 1.70
CA ASN A 261 8.30 -22.32 1.98
C ASN A 261 8.05 -22.49 3.49
N GLU A 262 9.12 -22.66 4.28
CA GLU A 262 9.05 -22.80 5.73
C GLU A 262 8.56 -21.51 6.41
N GLU A 263 9.07 -20.35 5.98
CA GLU A 263 8.60 -19.06 6.50
C GLU A 263 7.13 -18.81 6.13
N MET A 264 6.72 -19.11 4.88
CA MET A 264 5.31 -19.01 4.48
C MET A 264 4.42 -19.93 5.32
N GLN A 265 4.81 -21.19 5.51
CA GLN A 265 4.08 -22.13 6.36
C GLN A 265 3.98 -21.65 7.79
N THR A 266 5.07 -21.13 8.36
CA THR A 266 5.10 -20.58 9.72
C THR A 266 4.14 -19.41 9.87
N ILE A 267 4.14 -18.47 8.92
CA ILE A 267 3.24 -17.30 8.97
C ILE A 267 1.78 -17.73 8.82
N VAL A 268 1.48 -18.65 7.89
CA VAL A 268 0.12 -19.18 7.73
C VAL A 268 -0.34 -19.89 9.00
N SER A 269 0.51 -20.72 9.60
CA SER A 269 0.23 -21.44 10.86
C SER A 269 -0.11 -20.47 11.98
N ARG A 270 0.67 -19.38 12.13
CA ARG A 270 0.39 -18.30 13.09
C ARG A 270 -0.99 -17.67 12.88
N HIS A 271 -1.38 -17.41 11.63
CA HIS A 271 -2.70 -16.85 11.32
C HIS A 271 -3.84 -17.84 11.62
N LEU A 272 -3.65 -19.12 11.31
CA LEU A 272 -4.61 -20.18 11.63
C LEU A 272 -4.80 -20.32 13.15
N GLN A 273 -3.70 -20.36 13.90
CA GLN A 273 -3.73 -20.43 15.36
C GLN A 273 -4.44 -19.20 15.97
N ALA A 274 -4.09 -18.00 15.52
CA ALA A 274 -4.73 -16.77 15.99
C ALA A 274 -6.24 -16.72 15.64
N ALA A 275 -6.63 -17.27 14.49
CA ALA A 275 -8.03 -17.29 14.06
C ALA A 275 -8.88 -18.34 14.80
N THR A 276 -8.24 -19.40 15.30
CA THR A 276 -8.93 -20.58 15.85
C THR A 276 -8.66 -20.80 17.34
N ASP A 277 -8.01 -19.84 18.00
CA ASP A 277 -7.55 -19.95 19.39
C ASP A 277 -6.66 -21.20 19.61
N GLY A 278 -5.79 -21.48 18.64
CA GLY A 278 -4.81 -22.58 18.67
C GLY A 278 -5.34 -23.96 18.29
N ARG A 279 -6.63 -24.08 17.92
CA ARG A 279 -7.23 -25.37 17.53
C ARG A 279 -6.69 -25.93 16.22
N VAL A 280 -6.32 -25.06 15.29
CA VAL A 280 -5.73 -25.42 14.00
C VAL A 280 -4.31 -24.89 13.92
N ASN A 281 -3.35 -25.77 13.67
CA ASN A 281 -1.93 -25.42 13.58
C ASN A 281 -1.42 -25.35 12.16
N SER A 282 -2.06 -26.05 11.22
CA SER A 282 -1.54 -26.18 9.86
C SER A 282 -2.65 -26.31 8.81
N LEU A 283 -2.30 -26.05 7.55
CA LEU A 283 -3.25 -26.19 6.43
C LEU A 283 -3.68 -27.64 6.17
N VAL A 284 -2.84 -28.62 6.53
CA VAL A 284 -3.14 -30.05 6.32
C VAL A 284 -4.20 -30.58 7.29
N GLU A 285 -4.45 -29.86 8.40
CA GLU A 285 -5.54 -30.17 9.33
C GLU A 285 -6.91 -29.71 8.82
N VAL A 286 -6.95 -28.77 7.87
CA VAL A 286 -8.20 -28.18 7.37
C VAL A 286 -8.55 -28.57 5.94
N ALA A 287 -7.59 -29.08 5.17
CA ALA A 287 -7.79 -29.41 3.77
C ALA A 287 -6.93 -30.60 3.33
N ASP A 288 -7.50 -31.43 2.45
CA ASP A 288 -6.80 -32.57 1.89
C ASP A 288 -5.71 -32.18 0.87
N THR A 289 -4.93 -33.16 0.45
CA THR A 289 -3.85 -32.95 -0.52
C THR A 289 -4.32 -32.43 -1.88
N ALA A 290 -5.54 -32.77 -2.31
CA ALA A 290 -6.08 -32.34 -3.62
C ALA A 290 -6.45 -30.86 -3.59
N VAL A 291 -7.08 -30.39 -2.51
CA VAL A 291 -7.38 -28.97 -2.29
C VAL A 291 -6.10 -28.15 -2.17
N LEU A 292 -5.10 -28.62 -1.41
CA LEU A 292 -3.81 -27.92 -1.27
C LEU A 292 -3.03 -27.87 -2.60
N ALA A 293 -3.05 -28.96 -3.38
CA ALA A 293 -2.45 -28.99 -4.70
C ALA A 293 -3.15 -28.01 -5.65
N ARG A 294 -4.49 -27.94 -5.60
CA ARG A 294 -5.27 -26.98 -6.38
C ARG A 294 -4.98 -25.54 -5.98
N ALA A 295 -4.90 -25.24 -4.69
CA ALA A 295 -4.53 -23.92 -4.18
C ALA A 295 -3.19 -23.47 -4.73
N ARG A 296 -2.16 -24.34 -4.67
CA ARG A 296 -0.84 -24.07 -5.26
C ARG A 296 -0.90 -23.78 -6.75
N GLN A 297 -1.69 -24.55 -7.52
CA GLN A 297 -1.86 -24.31 -8.95
C GLN A 297 -2.47 -22.94 -9.23
N GLU A 298 -3.52 -22.58 -8.50
CA GLU A 298 -4.21 -21.29 -8.66
C GLU A 298 -3.32 -20.11 -8.26
N LEU A 299 -2.51 -20.25 -7.20
CA LEU A 299 -1.55 -19.21 -6.82
C LEU A 299 -0.50 -18.97 -7.90
N LYS A 300 0.06 -20.04 -8.48
CA LYS A 300 0.99 -19.91 -9.61
C LYS A 300 0.33 -19.31 -10.84
N ALA A 301 -0.92 -19.67 -11.13
CA ALA A 301 -1.65 -19.10 -12.27
C ALA A 301 -1.96 -17.61 -12.07
N LEU A 302 -2.27 -17.18 -10.84
CA LEU A 302 -2.68 -15.82 -10.53
C LEU A 302 -1.47 -14.87 -10.31
N TYR A 303 -0.46 -15.31 -9.55
CA TYR A 303 0.68 -14.50 -9.13
C TYR A 303 1.99 -14.84 -9.87
N GLY A 304 2.02 -15.91 -10.69
CA GLY A 304 3.24 -16.46 -11.28
C GLY A 304 4.06 -17.36 -10.34
N LEU A 305 3.84 -17.23 -9.03
CA LEU A 305 4.49 -18.00 -7.95
C LEU A 305 3.57 -18.09 -6.72
N GLU A 306 3.99 -18.86 -5.72
CA GLU A 306 3.32 -18.92 -4.42
C GLU A 306 3.65 -17.65 -3.62
N THR A 307 2.63 -16.91 -3.18
CA THR A 307 2.80 -15.65 -2.43
C THR A 307 2.17 -15.74 -1.05
N LEU A 308 2.68 -14.96 -0.09
CA LEU A 308 2.19 -14.96 1.27
C LEU A 308 0.71 -14.57 1.35
N THR A 309 0.31 -13.45 0.71
CA THR A 309 -1.10 -13.04 0.64
C THR A 309 -1.97 -14.11 -0.02
N GLY A 310 -1.46 -14.78 -1.05
CA GLY A 310 -2.17 -15.87 -1.71
C GLY A 310 -2.48 -17.02 -0.75
N TRP A 311 -1.47 -17.49 -0.01
CA TRP A 311 -1.64 -18.56 0.98
C TRP A 311 -2.53 -18.14 2.16
N LEU A 312 -2.43 -16.90 2.65
CA LEU A 312 -3.30 -16.40 3.72
C LEU A 312 -4.77 -16.32 3.28
N ASN A 313 -5.04 -15.90 2.05
CA ASN A 313 -6.39 -15.88 1.49
C ASN A 313 -6.96 -17.30 1.33
N TRP A 314 -6.13 -18.26 0.91
CA TRP A 314 -6.53 -19.67 0.86
C TRP A 314 -6.80 -20.26 2.25
N ALA A 315 -5.96 -19.94 3.24
CA ALA A 315 -6.17 -20.34 4.62
C ALA A 315 -7.51 -19.82 5.17
N GLU A 316 -7.82 -18.54 4.94
CA GLU A 316 -9.12 -17.95 5.31
C GLU A 316 -10.28 -18.64 4.61
N THR A 317 -10.13 -18.93 3.31
CA THR A 317 -11.15 -19.64 2.53
C THR A 317 -11.43 -21.04 3.07
N MET A 318 -10.39 -21.80 3.45
CA MET A 318 -10.53 -23.14 4.02
C MET A 318 -11.24 -23.09 5.38
N LEU A 319 -10.83 -22.17 6.27
CA LEU A 319 -11.52 -21.97 7.55
C LEU A 319 -12.98 -21.55 7.36
N HIS A 320 -13.25 -20.67 6.39
CA HIS A 320 -14.61 -20.23 6.08
C HIS A 320 -15.49 -21.39 5.62
N LEU A 321 -14.97 -22.26 4.75
CA LEU A 321 -15.71 -23.42 4.26
C LEU A 321 -15.90 -24.49 5.33
N GLY A 322 -14.91 -24.70 6.20
CA GLY A 322 -15.06 -25.54 7.38
C GLY A 322 -16.21 -25.03 8.26
N ALA A 323 -16.13 -23.78 8.71
CA ALA A 323 -17.13 -23.18 9.59
C ALA A 323 -18.58 -23.14 9.04
N VAL A 324 -18.76 -23.11 7.71
CA VAL A 324 -20.09 -23.09 7.06
C VAL A 324 -20.59 -24.51 6.70
N GLY A 325 -19.69 -25.48 6.54
CA GLY A 325 -19.99 -26.77 5.92
C GLY A 325 -19.89 -28.00 6.83
N CYS A 326 -19.00 -28.00 7.82
CA CYS A 326 -18.72 -29.16 8.67
C CYS A 326 -18.29 -28.67 10.07
N GLU A 327 -18.81 -29.29 11.14
CA GLU A 327 -18.11 -29.19 12.43
C GLU A 327 -16.66 -29.68 12.19
N PHE A 328 -15.65 -29.05 12.77
CA PHE A 328 -14.24 -29.47 12.62
C PHE A 328 -13.95 -30.86 13.22
N ASP A 329 -15.00 -31.62 13.54
CA ASP A 329 -14.98 -33.02 13.92
C ASP A 329 -14.79 -33.86 12.64
N ASP A 330 -13.53 -34.19 12.37
CA ASP A 330 -13.00 -35.24 11.51
C ASP A 330 -13.06 -35.12 9.96
N ASP A 331 -13.89 -34.27 9.34
CA ASP A 331 -13.93 -34.17 7.87
C ASP A 331 -13.05 -33.03 7.31
N THR A 332 -11.85 -33.38 6.83
CA THR A 332 -10.98 -32.47 6.06
C THR A 332 -11.66 -32.01 4.76
N LEU A 333 -11.52 -30.72 4.39
CA LEU A 333 -12.08 -30.20 3.14
C LEU A 333 -11.49 -30.93 1.92
N SER A 334 -12.36 -31.55 1.11
CA SER A 334 -11.99 -32.32 -0.09
C SER A 334 -12.53 -31.76 -1.41
N GLU A 335 -13.50 -30.83 -1.36
CA GLU A 335 -14.12 -30.24 -2.56
C GLU A 335 -13.28 -29.09 -3.17
N ALA A 336 -12.22 -29.43 -3.90
CA ALA A 336 -11.29 -28.46 -4.50
C ALA A 336 -11.97 -27.41 -5.40
N ASP A 337 -12.96 -27.79 -6.22
CA ASP A 337 -13.68 -26.86 -7.10
C ASP A 337 -14.50 -25.81 -6.29
N LYS A 338 -15.15 -26.23 -5.20
CA LYS A 338 -15.89 -25.33 -4.30
C LYS A 338 -14.96 -24.39 -3.55
N ALA A 339 -13.81 -24.90 -3.13
CA ALA A 339 -12.75 -24.12 -2.48
C ALA A 339 -12.21 -23.03 -3.42
N THR A 340 -11.89 -23.38 -4.67
CA THR A 340 -11.46 -22.42 -5.69
C THR A 340 -12.53 -21.37 -5.99
N LEU A 341 -13.79 -21.78 -6.17
CA LEU A 341 -14.89 -20.84 -6.40
C LEU A 341 -15.01 -19.82 -5.26
N THR A 342 -14.93 -20.30 -4.02
CA THR A 342 -15.05 -19.47 -2.81
C THR A 342 -13.86 -18.53 -2.68
N PHE A 343 -12.64 -19.00 -2.93
CA PHE A 343 -11.43 -18.19 -2.93
C PHE A 343 -11.55 -16.98 -3.87
N PHE A 344 -11.91 -17.21 -5.13
CA PHE A 344 -12.05 -16.13 -6.11
C PHE A 344 -13.17 -15.16 -5.74
N LYS A 345 -14.32 -15.66 -5.28
CA LYS A 345 -15.46 -14.84 -4.82
C LYS A 345 -15.16 -13.95 -3.63
N ARG A 346 -14.21 -14.33 -2.76
CA ARG A 346 -13.92 -13.61 -1.52
C ARG A 346 -12.71 -12.68 -1.65
N HIS A 347 -11.69 -13.09 -2.38
CA HIS A 347 -10.36 -12.46 -2.28
C HIS A 347 -9.83 -11.87 -3.59
N VAL A 348 -10.42 -12.21 -4.73
CA VAL A 348 -9.89 -11.81 -6.04
C VAL A 348 -10.92 -10.95 -6.75
N LEU A 349 -10.85 -9.64 -6.51
CA LEU A 349 -11.74 -8.65 -7.12
C LEU A 349 -11.31 -8.30 -8.55
N LEU A 350 -12.27 -7.92 -9.39
CA LEU A 350 -11.98 -7.22 -10.65
C LEU A 350 -11.81 -5.71 -10.44
N ARG A 351 -10.87 -5.12 -11.15
CA ARG A 351 -10.70 -3.65 -11.27
C ARG A 351 -10.52 -3.28 -12.73
N LEU A 352 -11.24 -2.26 -13.19
CA LEU A 352 -11.12 -1.75 -14.57
C LEU A 352 -9.87 -0.88 -14.71
N ASP A 353 -9.10 -1.11 -15.77
CA ASP A 353 -8.00 -0.24 -16.17
C ASP A 353 -8.36 0.47 -17.47
N LYS A 354 -8.57 1.79 -17.38
CA LYS A 354 -9.04 2.59 -18.52
C LYS A 354 -7.93 2.93 -19.50
N GLU A 355 -6.69 3.03 -19.01
CA GLU A 355 -5.55 3.47 -19.79
C GLU A 355 -4.99 2.30 -20.60
N MET A 356 -4.76 1.17 -19.93
CA MET A 356 -4.30 -0.05 -20.58
C MET A 356 -5.41 -0.82 -21.31
N LYS A 357 -6.66 -0.36 -21.22
CA LYS A 357 -7.84 -1.00 -21.81
C LYS A 357 -7.96 -2.48 -21.39
N GLY A 358 -8.24 -2.72 -20.12
CA GLY A 358 -8.36 -4.09 -19.63
C GLY A 358 -8.94 -4.17 -18.24
N VAL A 359 -8.83 -5.35 -17.64
CA VAL A 359 -9.21 -5.57 -16.25
C VAL A 359 -8.10 -6.27 -15.50
N TRP A 360 -7.89 -5.85 -14.26
CA TRP A 360 -7.09 -6.57 -13.29
C TRP A 360 -7.98 -7.57 -12.56
N ARG A 361 -7.62 -8.86 -12.59
CA ARG A 361 -8.19 -9.91 -11.73
C ARG A 361 -7.20 -10.17 -10.62
N GLY A 362 -7.41 -9.53 -9.47
CA GLY A 362 -6.38 -9.43 -8.44
C GLY A 362 -5.07 -8.89 -9.02
N PRO A 363 -3.94 -9.63 -8.94
CA PRO A 363 -2.65 -9.22 -9.50
C PRO A 363 -2.52 -9.40 -11.02
N GLN A 364 -3.44 -10.12 -11.68
CA GLN A 364 -3.29 -10.49 -13.08
C GLN A 364 -3.99 -9.49 -14.00
N PHE A 365 -3.23 -8.83 -14.89
CA PHE A 365 -3.82 -8.00 -15.92
C PHE A 365 -4.35 -8.85 -17.09
N ILE A 366 -5.56 -8.53 -17.55
CA ILE A 366 -6.24 -9.17 -18.67
C ILE A 366 -6.59 -8.06 -19.68
N SER A 367 -5.81 -7.98 -20.76
CA SER A 367 -6.05 -7.04 -21.84
C SER A 367 -7.38 -7.33 -22.55
N LEU A 368 -8.19 -6.29 -22.75
CA LEU A 368 -9.47 -6.35 -23.45
C LEU A 368 -9.44 -5.37 -24.62
N GLU A 369 -9.85 -5.81 -25.81
CA GLU A 369 -9.81 -4.97 -27.00
C GLU A 369 -11.19 -4.86 -27.62
N GLY A 370 -11.47 -3.72 -28.27
CA GLY A 370 -12.71 -3.48 -29.00
C GLY A 370 -13.98 -3.67 -28.15
N GLN A 371 -14.95 -4.40 -28.70
CA GLN A 371 -16.26 -4.64 -28.07
C GLN A 371 -16.18 -5.27 -26.66
N PRO A 372 -15.34 -6.29 -26.39
CA PRO A 372 -15.14 -6.81 -25.05
C PRO A 372 -14.81 -5.75 -23.98
N TYR A 373 -13.94 -4.79 -24.32
CA TYR A 373 -13.58 -3.71 -23.40
C TYR A 373 -14.74 -2.73 -23.18
N GLU A 374 -15.42 -2.30 -24.25
CA GLU A 374 -16.55 -1.39 -24.12
C GLU A 374 -17.71 -2.02 -23.31
N LEU A 375 -17.97 -3.33 -23.50
CA LEU A 375 -18.94 -4.04 -22.67
C LEU A 375 -18.53 -4.04 -21.20
N MET A 376 -17.26 -4.38 -20.91
CA MET A 376 -16.75 -4.39 -19.54
C MET A 376 -16.83 -3.00 -18.89
N LYS A 377 -16.45 -1.95 -19.61
CA LYS A 377 -16.55 -0.56 -19.16
C LYS A 377 -17.99 -0.15 -18.82
N LYS A 378 -18.97 -0.53 -19.65
CA LYS A 378 -20.40 -0.30 -19.37
C LYS A 378 -20.86 -1.06 -18.13
N LEU A 379 -20.46 -2.32 -18.00
CA LEU A 379 -20.77 -3.15 -16.83
C LEU A 379 -20.21 -2.56 -15.52
N PHE A 380 -18.97 -2.05 -15.52
CA PHE A 380 -18.39 -1.34 -14.39
C PHE A 380 -19.17 -0.04 -14.09
N GLY A 381 -19.54 0.71 -15.14
CA GLY A 381 -20.38 1.91 -15.00
C GLY A 381 -21.76 1.65 -14.40
N ALA A 382 -22.30 0.44 -14.57
CA ALA A 382 -23.57 0.02 -13.99
C ALA A 382 -23.48 -0.33 -12.48
N ARG A 383 -22.27 -0.37 -11.90
CA ARG A 383 -22.03 -0.57 -10.46
C ARG A 383 -22.77 -1.77 -9.86
N GLY A 384 -22.68 -2.90 -10.55
CA GLY A 384 -23.30 -4.16 -10.14
C GLY A 384 -24.81 -4.23 -10.30
N ARG A 385 -25.43 -3.22 -10.95
CA ARG A 385 -26.84 -3.27 -11.32
C ARG A 385 -26.97 -3.91 -12.71
N PRO A 386 -28.03 -4.71 -12.95
CA PRO A 386 -28.35 -5.15 -14.30
C PRO A 386 -28.61 -3.94 -15.20
N SER A 387 -27.99 -3.93 -16.38
CA SER A 387 -28.09 -2.78 -17.30
C SER A 387 -28.39 -3.21 -18.73
N PRO A 388 -29.62 -3.70 -19.01
CA PRO A 388 -29.97 -4.21 -20.34
C PRO A 388 -29.74 -3.17 -21.44
N ASP A 389 -30.21 -1.93 -21.26
CA ASP A 389 -30.17 -0.89 -22.30
C ASP A 389 -28.75 -0.44 -22.66
N ALA A 390 -27.90 -0.16 -21.66
CA ALA A 390 -26.53 0.31 -21.89
C ALA A 390 -25.61 -0.76 -22.50
N ILE A 391 -26.00 -2.03 -22.35
CA ILE A 391 -25.30 -3.21 -22.85
C ILE A 391 -25.76 -3.55 -24.28
N PHE A 392 -27.03 -3.29 -24.61
CA PHE A 392 -27.55 -3.42 -25.98
C PHE A 392 -26.87 -2.46 -26.95
N GLU A 393 -26.57 -1.24 -26.53
CA GLU A 393 -25.83 -0.25 -27.34
C GLU A 393 -24.48 -0.78 -27.85
N VAL A 394 -23.80 -1.63 -27.07
CA VAL A 394 -22.49 -2.19 -27.44
C VAL A 394 -22.62 -3.40 -28.36
N ALA A 395 -23.63 -4.24 -28.14
CA ALA A 395 -23.79 -5.51 -28.84
C ALA A 395 -24.66 -5.43 -30.11
N GLY A 396 -25.53 -4.43 -30.23
CA GLY A 396 -26.48 -4.22 -31.33
C GLY A 396 -27.63 -5.24 -31.40
N SER A 397 -27.49 -6.44 -30.84
CA SER A 397 -28.55 -7.46 -30.74
C SER A 397 -28.38 -8.36 -29.51
N THR A 398 -29.46 -9.06 -29.13
CA THR A 398 -29.46 -10.05 -28.02
C THR A 398 -28.52 -11.24 -28.28
N ALA A 399 -28.52 -11.77 -29.50
CA ALA A 399 -27.66 -12.91 -29.88
C ALA A 399 -26.17 -12.54 -29.84
N ASN A 400 -25.84 -11.32 -30.32
CA ASN A 400 -24.48 -10.80 -30.22
C ASN A 400 -24.06 -10.56 -28.77
N LEU A 401 -24.99 -10.10 -27.92
CA LEU A 401 -24.71 -9.88 -26.51
C LEU A 401 -24.32 -11.18 -25.79
N ASN A 402 -25.07 -12.25 -25.98
CA ASN A 402 -24.73 -13.55 -25.38
C ASN A 402 -23.37 -14.07 -25.87
N THR A 403 -23.08 -13.91 -27.16
CA THR A 403 -21.79 -14.27 -27.74
C THR A 403 -20.65 -13.45 -27.15
N LEU A 404 -20.84 -12.13 -27.03
CA LEU A 404 -19.85 -11.21 -26.48
C LEU A 404 -19.61 -11.46 -24.99
N ALA A 405 -20.66 -11.68 -24.21
CA ALA A 405 -20.57 -12.01 -22.79
C ALA A 405 -19.86 -13.36 -22.57
N ASN A 406 -20.12 -14.36 -23.40
CA ASN A 406 -19.39 -15.64 -23.33
C ASN A 406 -17.91 -15.47 -23.65
N ARG A 407 -17.55 -14.73 -24.70
CA ARG A 407 -16.14 -14.40 -25.01
C ARG A 407 -15.47 -13.65 -23.86
N LEU A 408 -16.18 -12.73 -23.22
CA LEU A 408 -15.67 -11.98 -22.09
C LEU A 408 -15.46 -12.90 -20.87
N ARG A 409 -16.40 -13.81 -20.58
CA ARG A 409 -16.26 -14.84 -19.53
C ARG A 409 -15.08 -15.77 -19.79
N GLU A 410 -14.88 -16.24 -21.01
CA GLU A 410 -13.75 -17.10 -21.38
C GLU A 410 -12.38 -16.46 -21.11
N ARG A 411 -12.32 -15.12 -21.13
CA ARG A 411 -11.11 -14.34 -20.83
C ARG A 411 -10.96 -14.03 -19.35
N VAL A 412 -12.04 -13.63 -18.68
CA VAL A 412 -12.00 -13.04 -17.33
C VAL A 412 -12.26 -14.06 -16.23
N GLU A 413 -13.15 -15.03 -16.45
CA GLU A 413 -13.50 -16.03 -15.44
C GLU A 413 -12.34 -17.04 -15.25
N PRO A 414 -11.97 -17.37 -14.00
CA PRO A 414 -10.90 -18.33 -13.72
C PRO A 414 -11.34 -19.77 -13.99
N LEU A 415 -12.63 -20.07 -13.75
CA LEU A 415 -13.22 -21.40 -13.91
C LEU A 415 -14.07 -21.46 -15.19
N LYS A 416 -13.39 -21.47 -16.35
CA LYS A 416 -14.00 -21.41 -17.68
C LYS A 416 -15.11 -22.45 -17.85
N GLY A 417 -16.32 -21.99 -18.21
CA GLY A 417 -17.46 -22.83 -18.54
C GLY A 417 -18.12 -23.57 -17.38
N LYS A 418 -17.59 -23.47 -16.15
CA LYS A 418 -18.16 -24.15 -14.97
C LYS A 418 -19.12 -23.27 -14.18
N THR A 419 -18.71 -22.04 -13.87
CA THR A 419 -19.46 -21.13 -13.00
C THR A 419 -19.13 -19.67 -13.31
N ASN A 420 -20.10 -18.78 -13.11
CA ASN A 420 -19.91 -17.35 -13.22
C ASN A 420 -19.52 -16.77 -11.85
N ILE A 421 -18.38 -16.09 -11.77
CA ILE A 421 -17.94 -15.40 -10.55
C ILE A 421 -18.20 -13.91 -10.69
N TYR A 422 -17.82 -13.33 -11.81
CA TYR A 422 -17.84 -11.89 -12.02
C TYR A 422 -19.00 -11.47 -12.90
N ILE A 423 -19.16 -12.11 -14.06
CA ILE A 423 -20.14 -11.69 -15.07
C ILE A 423 -21.39 -12.53 -14.90
N GLN A 424 -22.35 -11.99 -14.16
CA GLN A 424 -23.61 -12.68 -13.88
C GLN A 424 -24.65 -12.40 -14.98
N ASN A 425 -25.64 -13.29 -15.06
CA ASN A 425 -26.78 -13.13 -15.97
C ASN A 425 -28.06 -13.67 -15.34
N ARG A 426 -29.16 -12.98 -15.60
CA ARG A 426 -30.53 -13.47 -15.39
C ARG A 426 -31.33 -13.14 -16.65
N ARG A 427 -32.15 -14.09 -17.10
CA ARG A 427 -32.90 -14.01 -18.38
C ARG A 427 -33.67 -12.71 -18.54
N ASP A 428 -34.27 -12.21 -17.46
CA ASP A 428 -35.15 -11.02 -17.50
C ASP A 428 -34.46 -9.72 -17.05
N GLN A 429 -33.23 -9.80 -16.54
CA GLN A 429 -32.52 -8.65 -15.98
C GLN A 429 -31.27 -8.26 -16.79
N GLY A 430 -30.78 -9.16 -17.65
CA GLY A 430 -29.56 -8.96 -18.42
C GLY A 430 -28.30 -9.31 -17.63
N TYR A 431 -27.19 -8.64 -17.92
CA TYR A 431 -25.88 -8.90 -17.36
C TYR A 431 -25.48 -7.82 -16.33
N TRP A 432 -24.74 -8.23 -15.29
CA TRP A 432 -24.13 -7.32 -14.31
C TRP A 432 -22.81 -7.88 -13.81
N LEU A 433 -22.04 -7.04 -13.12
CA LEU A 433 -20.82 -7.45 -12.42
C LEU A 433 -21.06 -7.71 -10.94
N GLU A 434 -20.45 -8.76 -10.44
CA GLU A 434 -20.24 -9.00 -9.01
C GLU A 434 -18.74 -9.06 -8.72
N ASN A 435 -18.36 -8.95 -7.45
CA ASN A 435 -16.99 -9.16 -6.98
C ASN A 435 -15.96 -8.25 -7.69
N PHE A 436 -16.23 -6.94 -7.68
CA PHE A 436 -15.40 -5.91 -8.30
C PHE A 436 -15.16 -4.73 -7.34
N THR A 437 -14.12 -3.94 -7.62
CA THR A 437 -13.81 -2.66 -6.98
C THR A 437 -13.75 -1.56 -8.03
N GLU A 438 -14.05 -0.32 -7.62
CA GLU A 438 -13.93 0.86 -8.48
C GLU A 438 -12.49 1.22 -8.83
#